data_AF-A0A1E5MNJ4-F1
#
_entry.id   AF-A0A1E5MNJ4-F1
#
_cell.length_a   1.000
_cell.length_b   1.000
_cell.length_c   1.000
_cell.angle_alpha   90.00
_cell.angle_beta   90.00
_cell.angle_gamma   90.00
#
_symmetry.space_group_name_H-M   'P 1'
#
loop_
_entity.id
_entity.type
_entity.pdbx_description
1 polymer ?
#
loop_
_entity_poly.entity_id
_entity_poly.type
_entity_poly.pdbx_seq_one_letter_code
_entity_poly.pdbx_strand_id
1 'polypeptide(L)'
;MTSWQIEPGQARAILAQAETDAASIGTATRTLETVTDQAISAVRGGTQSAAALAGLAVDPIGVDILAAKQQVSTAIAATRAAITAYEHGDQEMATNANRHVADVEWGGDE
;
A
#
# COMPACT_ATOMS: atom_id res chain seq x y z
N MET A 1 20.94 16.14 16.83
CA MET A 1 19.73 16.59 16.12
C MET A 1 19.34 15.50 15.14
N THR A 2 18.24 14.80 15.38
CA THR A 2 17.63 13.90 14.41
C THR A 2 17.05 14.77 13.29
N SER A 3 17.65 14.75 12.11
CA SER A 3 17.08 15.45 10.96
C SER A 3 15.82 14.71 10.52
N TRP A 4 14.77 15.45 10.19
CA TRP A 4 13.54 14.91 9.59
C TRP A 4 13.75 14.68 8.09
N GLN A 5 14.87 14.05 7.72
CA GLN A 5 15.19 13.75 6.32
C GLN A 5 14.49 12.45 5.92
N ILE A 6 13.46 12.58 5.08
CA ILE A 6 12.94 11.45 4.32
C ILE A 6 13.80 11.32 3.08
N GLU A 7 14.36 10.14 2.82
CA GLU A 7 14.97 9.82 1.53
C GLU A 7 13.87 9.45 0.53
N PRO A 8 13.47 10.35 -0.41
CA PRO A 8 12.23 10.15 -1.15
C PRO A 8 12.32 8.97 -2.13
N GLY A 9 13.52 8.72 -2.68
CA GLY A 9 13.78 7.56 -3.52
C GLY A 9 13.58 6.24 -2.78
N GLN A 10 14.14 6.12 -1.58
CA GLN A 10 13.98 4.92 -0.75
C GLN A 10 12.53 4.74 -0.30
N ALA A 11 11.87 5.83 0.10
CA ALA A 11 10.47 5.82 0.52
C ALA A 11 9.52 5.38 -0.60
N ARG A 12 9.74 5.84 -1.85
CA ARG A 12 8.98 5.39 -3.03
C ARG A 12 9.23 3.92 -3.36
N ALA A 13 10.47 3.45 -3.24
CA ALA A 13 10.81 2.05 -3.47
C ALA A 13 10.10 1.12 -2.47
N ILE A 14 10.08 1.49 -1.17
CA ILE A 14 9.36 0.75 -0.13
C ILE A 14 7.85 0.73 -0.41
N LEU A 15 7.27 1.86 -0.84
CA LEU A 15 5.86 1.91 -1.22
C LEU A 15 5.52 1.02 -2.41
N ALA A 16 6.36 1.01 -3.45
CA ALA A 16 6.17 0.13 -4.60
C ALA A 16 6.24 -1.35 -4.20
N GLN A 17 7.12 -1.70 -3.26
CA GLN A 17 7.17 -3.05 -2.69
C GLN A 17 5.87 -3.36 -1.93
N ALA A 18 5.41 -2.46 -1.06
CA ALA A 18 4.18 -2.65 -0.30
C ALA A 18 2.95 -2.82 -1.21
N GLU A 19 2.88 -2.11 -2.34
CA GLU A 19 1.84 -2.30 -3.36
C GLU A 19 1.89 -3.69 -4.01
N THR A 20 3.10 -4.17 -4.29
CA THR A 20 3.33 -5.51 -4.83
C THR A 20 2.88 -6.59 -3.84
N ASP A 21 3.25 -6.42 -2.56
CA ASP A 21 2.87 -7.34 -1.48
C ASP A 21 1.34 -7.34 -1.30
N ALA A 22 0.69 -6.17 -1.32
CA ALA A 22 -0.76 -6.07 -1.24
C ALA A 22 -1.48 -6.73 -2.45
N ALA A 23 -0.90 -6.64 -3.65
CA ALA A 23 -1.42 -7.34 -4.83
C ALA A 23 -1.27 -8.87 -4.71
N SER A 24 -0.22 -9.35 -4.03
CA SER A 24 -0.02 -10.79 -3.79
C SER A 24 -1.12 -11.40 -2.92
N ILE A 25 -1.68 -10.63 -1.96
CA ILE A 25 -2.82 -11.04 -1.12
C ILE A 25 -4.01 -11.43 -2.01
N GLY A 26 -4.36 -10.58 -2.98
CA GLY A 26 -5.49 -10.87 -3.88
C GLY A 26 -5.26 -12.10 -4.76
N THR A 27 -4.01 -12.40 -5.11
CA THR A 27 -3.66 -13.61 -5.86
C THR A 27 -3.78 -14.86 -4.97
N ALA A 28 -3.33 -14.77 -3.72
CA ALA A 28 -3.49 -15.84 -2.75
C ALA A 28 -4.98 -16.13 -2.48
N THR A 29 -5.82 -15.10 -2.34
CA THR A 29 -7.27 -15.26 -2.16
C THR A 29 -7.91 -16.04 -3.29
N ARG A 30 -7.69 -15.65 -4.55
CA ARG A 30 -8.24 -16.37 -5.72
C ARG A 30 -7.75 -17.81 -5.80
N THR A 31 -6.50 -18.06 -5.41
CA THR A 31 -5.93 -19.41 -5.36
C THR A 31 -6.68 -20.24 -4.31
N LEU A 32 -6.95 -19.66 -3.15
CA LEU A 32 -7.68 -20.31 -2.05
C LEU A 32 -9.12 -20.66 -2.47
N GLU A 33 -9.83 -19.73 -3.10
CA GLU A 33 -11.16 -19.96 -3.69
C GLU A 33 -11.13 -21.13 -4.68
N THR A 34 -10.19 -21.10 -5.63
CA THR A 34 -10.04 -22.16 -6.66
C THR A 34 -9.76 -23.53 -6.04
N VAL A 35 -8.85 -23.60 -5.07
CA VAL A 35 -8.50 -24.87 -4.39
C VAL A 35 -9.69 -25.38 -3.57
N THR A 36 -10.46 -24.48 -2.97
CA THR A 36 -11.67 -24.85 -2.21
C THR A 36 -12.73 -25.44 -3.13
N ASP A 37 -13.00 -24.83 -4.28
CA ASP A 37 -13.94 -25.34 -5.28
C ASP A 37 -13.51 -26.71 -5.83
N GLN A 38 -12.21 -26.88 -6.09
CA GLN A 38 -11.63 -28.16 -6.50
C GLN A 38 -11.78 -29.23 -5.41
N ALA A 39 -11.53 -28.87 -4.15
CA ALA A 39 -11.68 -29.77 -3.03
C ALA A 39 -13.15 -30.22 -2.88
N ILE A 40 -14.11 -29.29 -2.92
CA ILE A 40 -15.56 -29.59 -2.88
C ILE A 40 -15.93 -30.57 -3.99
N SER A 41 -15.44 -30.33 -5.21
CA SER A 41 -15.72 -31.17 -6.38
C SER A 41 -15.12 -32.58 -6.26
N ALA A 42 -14.04 -32.75 -5.50
CA ALA A 42 -13.39 -34.04 -5.29
C ALA A 42 -14.05 -34.88 -4.18
N VAL A 43 -14.85 -34.27 -3.30
CA VAL A 43 -15.51 -34.99 -2.21
C VAL A 43 -16.85 -35.55 -2.67
N ARG A 44 -17.18 -36.77 -2.24
CA ARG A 44 -18.50 -37.34 -2.48
C ARG A 44 -19.57 -36.50 -1.78
N GLY A 45 -20.58 -36.09 -2.53
CA GLY A 45 -21.74 -35.35 -2.00
C GLY A 45 -22.46 -36.10 -0.87
N GLY A 46 -23.01 -35.35 0.09
CA GLY A 46 -23.72 -35.89 1.25
C GLY A 46 -22.82 -36.33 2.42
N THR A 47 -21.50 -36.15 2.31
CA THR A 47 -20.55 -36.42 3.39
C THR A 47 -20.37 -35.20 4.30
N GLN A 48 -19.96 -35.43 5.56
CA GLN A 48 -19.59 -34.34 6.47
C GLN A 48 -18.41 -33.51 5.94
N SER A 49 -17.48 -34.13 5.22
CA SER A 49 -16.37 -33.43 4.57
C SER A 49 -16.84 -32.44 3.50
N ALA A 50 -17.84 -32.82 2.69
CA ALA A 50 -18.45 -31.91 1.72
C ALA A 50 -19.16 -30.73 2.41
N ALA A 51 -19.87 -30.97 3.52
CA ALA A 51 -20.51 -29.92 4.30
C ALA A 51 -19.51 -28.95 4.96
N ALA A 52 -18.40 -29.48 5.49
CA ALA A 52 -17.34 -28.65 6.08
C ALA A 52 -16.65 -27.75 5.04
N LEU A 53 -16.36 -28.30 3.85
CA LEU A 53 -15.79 -27.51 2.74
C LEU A 53 -16.77 -26.49 2.19
N ALA A 54 -18.06 -26.81 2.11
CA ALA A 54 -19.09 -25.83 1.76
C ALA A 54 -19.19 -24.69 2.80
N GLY A 55 -18.95 -24.99 4.09
CA GLY A 55 -18.85 -23.98 5.14
C GLY A 55 -17.65 -23.04 4.95
N LEU A 56 -16.50 -23.58 4.51
CA LEU A 56 -15.30 -22.80 4.15
C LEU A 56 -15.54 -21.90 2.93
N ALA A 57 -16.35 -22.32 1.96
CA ALA A 57 -16.69 -21.48 0.81
C ALA A 57 -17.63 -20.30 1.17
N VAL A 58 -18.35 -20.41 2.29
CA VAL A 58 -19.27 -19.37 2.82
C VAL A 58 -18.57 -18.49 3.88
N ASP A 59 -17.28 -18.72 4.14
CA ASP A 59 -16.56 -18.26 5.33
C ASP A 59 -16.25 -16.74 5.34
N PRO A 60 -16.41 -16.04 6.48
CA PRO A 60 -15.92 -14.69 6.73
C PRO A 60 -14.44 -14.44 6.39
N ILE A 61 -13.61 -15.47 6.22
CA ILE A 61 -12.21 -15.33 5.80
C ILE A 61 -12.08 -14.47 4.53
N GLY A 62 -12.97 -14.63 3.53
CA GLY A 62 -12.95 -13.79 2.33
C GLY A 62 -13.23 -12.31 2.64
N VAL A 63 -14.16 -12.05 3.56
CA VAL A 63 -14.53 -10.71 4.02
C VAL A 63 -13.38 -10.07 4.82
N ASP A 64 -12.76 -10.82 5.73
CA ASP A 64 -11.64 -10.35 6.53
C ASP A 64 -10.41 -10.06 5.66
N ILE A 65 -10.12 -10.92 4.67
CA ILE A 65 -9.03 -10.68 3.71
C ILE A 65 -9.32 -9.42 2.87
N LEU A 66 -10.58 -9.22 2.43
CA LEU A 66 -10.96 -8.02 1.70
C LEU A 66 -10.81 -6.75 2.56
N ALA A 67 -11.23 -6.81 3.82
CA ALA A 67 -11.08 -5.73 4.78
C ALA A 67 -9.60 -5.40 5.03
N ALA A 68 -8.76 -6.41 5.26
CA ALA A 68 -7.33 -6.25 5.43
C ALA A 68 -6.68 -5.63 4.18
N LYS A 69 -7.03 -6.11 2.98
CA LYS A 69 -6.55 -5.53 1.71
C LYS A 69 -6.94 -4.06 1.58
N GLN A 70 -8.17 -3.70 1.93
CA GLN A 70 -8.64 -2.32 1.89
C GLN A 70 -7.89 -1.42 2.87
N GLN A 71 -7.64 -1.91 4.08
CA GLN A 71 -6.88 -1.19 5.10
C GLN A 71 -5.43 -0.94 4.67
N VAL A 72 -4.75 -1.97 4.13
CA VAL A 72 -3.39 -1.86 3.59
C VAL A 72 -3.34 -0.87 2.43
N SER A 73 -4.29 -0.95 1.49
CA SER A 73 -4.37 -0.04 0.34
C SER A 73 -4.57 1.41 0.78
N THR A 74 -5.39 1.63 1.81
CA THR A 74 -5.65 2.95 2.39
C THR A 74 -4.39 3.52 3.06
N ALA A 75 -3.67 2.69 3.82
CA ALA A 75 -2.41 3.07 4.44
C ALA A 75 -1.35 3.46 3.39
N ILE A 76 -1.17 2.65 2.34
CA ILE A 76 -0.26 2.94 1.22
C ILE A 76 -0.61 4.27 0.57
N ALA A 77 -1.89 4.53 0.29
CA ALA A 77 -2.34 5.78 -0.31
C ALA A 77 -2.05 7.00 0.59
N ALA A 78 -2.31 6.89 1.89
CA ALA A 78 -2.01 7.95 2.86
C ALA A 78 -0.51 8.23 2.96
N THR A 79 0.32 7.18 3.01
CA THR A 79 1.78 7.32 3.06
C THR A 79 2.32 7.93 1.76
N ARG A 80 1.78 7.55 0.59
CA ARG A 80 2.13 8.17 -0.69
C ARG A 80 1.81 9.66 -0.68
N ALA A 81 0.62 10.05 -0.23
CA ALA A 81 0.24 11.45 -0.14
C ALA A 81 1.18 12.24 0.79
N ALA A 82 1.57 11.66 1.92
CA ALA A 82 2.51 12.28 2.86
C ALA A 82 3.90 12.50 2.25
N ILE A 83 4.43 11.52 1.52
CA ILE A 83 5.74 11.66 0.83
C ILE A 83 5.67 12.73 -0.26
N THR A 84 4.61 12.74 -1.08
CA THR A 84 4.42 13.78 -2.10
C THR A 84 4.34 15.18 -1.48
N ALA A 85 3.64 15.33 -0.36
CA ALA A 85 3.55 16.61 0.36
C ALA A 85 4.92 17.05 0.90
N TYR A 86 5.72 16.11 1.41
CA TYR A 86 7.08 16.38 1.87
C TYR A 86 7.97 16.87 0.72
N GLU A 87 7.99 16.16 -0.41
CA GLU A 87 8.77 16.54 -1.59
C GLU A 87 8.37 17.91 -2.13
N HIS A 88 7.06 18.21 -2.16
CA HIS A 88 6.57 19.51 -2.59
C HIS A 88 7.01 20.63 -1.64
N GLY A 89 6.90 20.42 -0.33
CA GLY A 89 7.36 21.40 0.66
C GLY A 89 8.87 21.67 0.56
N ASP A 90 9.67 20.63 0.34
CA ASP A 90 11.12 20.77 0.16
C ASP A 90 11.46 21.58 -1.10
N GLN A 91 10.73 21.33 -2.20
CA GLN A 91 10.88 22.09 -3.44
C GLN A 91 10.48 23.57 -3.30
N GLU A 92 9.41 23.87 -2.54
CA GLU A 92 9.00 25.24 -2.24
C GLU A 92 10.03 25.97 -1.38
N MET A 93 10.57 25.31 -0.35
CA MET A 93 11.63 25.88 0.49
C MET A 93 12.89 26.17 -0.32
N ALA A 94 13.33 25.23 -1.18
CA ALA A 94 14.47 25.44 -2.07
C ALA A 94 14.23 26.61 -3.05
N THR A 95 13.02 26.71 -3.61
CA THR A 95 12.65 27.81 -4.51
C THR A 95 12.66 29.16 -3.79
N ASN A 96 12.09 29.23 -2.59
CA ASN A 96 12.05 30.45 -1.79
C ASN A 96 13.44 30.87 -1.31
N ALA A 97 14.29 29.92 -0.93
CA ALA A 97 15.69 30.18 -0.56
C ALA A 97 16.46 30.77 -1.75
N ASN A 98 16.32 30.18 -2.95
CA ASN A 98 16.96 30.71 -4.16
C ASN A 98 16.52 32.13 -4.52
N ARG A 99 15.23 32.48 -4.31
CA ARG A 99 14.77 33.87 -4.51
C ARG A 99 15.42 34.84 -3.53
N HIS A 100 15.50 34.49 -2.24
CA HIS A 100 16.13 35.36 -1.24
C HIS A 100 17.62 35.56 -1.49
N VAL A 101 18.33 34.54 -1.96
CA VAL A 101 19.74 34.68 -2.35
C VAL A 101 19.89 35.64 -3.53
N ALA A 102 19.04 35.51 -4.56
CA ALA A 102 19.07 36.39 -5.73
C ALA A 102 18.74 37.85 -5.37
N ASP A 103 17.81 38.09 -4.44
CA ASP A 103 17.45 39.44 -3.96
C ASP A 103 18.59 40.08 -3.15
N VAL A 104 19.31 39.30 -2.33
CA VAL A 104 20.48 39.78 -1.56
C VAL A 104 21.67 40.07 -2.46
N GLU A 105 21.86 39.30 -3.53
CA GLU A 105 22.95 39.51 -4.50
C GLU A 105 22.73 40.77 -5.37
N TRP A 106 21.49 41.22 -5.53
CA TRP A 106 21.12 42.44 -6.28
C TRP A 106 20.93 43.71 -5.41
N GLY A 107 20.69 43.56 -4.10
CA GLY A 107 20.49 44.67 -3.16
C GLY A 107 21.74 45.13 -2.40
N GLY A 108 22.92 44.65 -2.79
CA GLY A 108 24.19 44.88 -2.08
C GLY A 108 24.96 46.17 -2.42
N ASP A 109 24.41 47.05 -3.26
CA ASP A 109 25.04 48.32 -3.62
C ASP A 109 24.10 49.49 -3.28
N GLU A 110 24.08 49.93 -2.03
CA GLU A 110 23.93 51.36 -1.62
C GLU A 110 24.63 51.62 -0.27
#